data_AF-A0A397NCR4-F1
#
_entry.id   AF-A0A397NCR4-F1
#
_cell.length_a   1.000
_cell.length_b   1.000
_cell.length_c   1.000
_cell.angle_alpha   90.00
_cell.angle_beta   90.00
_cell.angle_gamma   90.00
#
_symmetry.space_group_name_H-M   'P 1'
#
loop_
_entity.id
_entity.type
_entity.pdbx_description
1 polymer ?
#
loop_
_entity_poly.entity_id
_entity_poly.type
_entity_poly.pdbx_seq_one_letter_code
_entity_poly.pdbx_strand_id
1 'polypeptide(L)'
;MRDIGQFYVISVEGVTRADGTLLQVTRIDCSCIKCSWQFRAIPNHGLVDLDGAAALSCPTCGNHQSVSRARLEELNRRNDE
;
A
#
# COMPACT_ATOMS: atom_id res chain seq x y z
N MET A 1 -6.18 -11.22 -0.42
CA MET A 1 -6.54 -9.80 -0.65
C MET A 1 -7.11 -9.25 0.64
N ARG A 2 -6.53 -8.17 1.17
CA ARG A 2 -6.88 -7.60 2.49
C ARG A 2 -7.55 -6.25 2.30
N ASP A 3 -8.71 -6.08 2.90
CA ASP A 3 -9.46 -4.82 2.81
C ASP A 3 -8.79 -3.72 3.64
N ILE A 4 -8.58 -2.57 3.01
CA ILE A 4 -8.17 -1.34 3.67
C ILE A 4 -9.18 -0.21 3.49
N GLY A 5 -10.38 -0.49 2.97
CA GLY A 5 -11.47 0.48 2.79
C GLY A 5 -11.79 0.75 1.33
N GLN A 6 -10.94 1.48 0.61
CA GLN A 6 -11.12 1.83 -0.81
C GLN A 6 -10.34 0.91 -1.77
N PHE A 7 -9.46 0.08 -1.20
CA PHE A 7 -8.58 -0.82 -1.93
C PHE A 7 -8.48 -2.17 -1.22
N TYR A 8 -8.23 -3.21 -2.01
CA TYR A 8 -7.78 -4.50 -1.52
C TYR A 8 -6.28 -4.65 -1.73
N VAL A 9 -5.51 -4.82 -0.66
CA VAL A 9 -4.07 -5.04 -0.73
C VAL A 9 -3.78 -6.52 -1.01
N ILE A 10 -2.91 -6.77 -1.98
CA ILE A 10 -2.44 -8.10 -2.37
C ILE A 10 -1.09 -8.35 -1.68
N SER A 11 -0.14 -7.44 -1.88
CA SER A 11 1.19 -7.47 -1.28
C SER A 11 1.66 -6.04 -1.00
N VAL A 12 2.45 -5.90 0.07
CA VAL A 12 3.18 -4.68 0.41
C VAL A 12 4.65 -5.03 0.39
N GLU A 13 5.45 -4.15 -0.19
CA GLU A 13 6.89 -4.20 -0.18
C GLU A 13 7.45 -2.83 0.19
N GLY A 14 8.53 -2.85 0.94
CA GLY A 14 9.17 -1.64 1.39
C GLY A 14 10.53 -1.92 2.02
N VAL A 15 11.16 -0.84 2.43
CA VAL A 15 12.41 -0.89 3.18
C VAL A 15 12.06 -1.15 4.63
N THR A 16 12.41 -2.33 5.14
CA THR A 16 12.30 -2.68 6.55
C THR A 16 13.64 -2.48 7.27
N ARG A 17 13.59 -2.10 8.54
CA ARG A 17 14.76 -2.17 9.44
C ARG A 17 15.00 -3.61 9.86
N ALA A 18 16.19 -3.85 10.41
CA ALA A 18 16.56 -5.12 11.04
C ALA A 18 15.62 -5.53 12.20
N ASP A 19 14.89 -4.59 12.80
CA ASP A 19 13.88 -4.87 13.83
C ASP A 19 12.49 -5.24 13.26
N GLY A 20 12.31 -5.17 11.94
CA GLY A 20 11.04 -5.44 11.26
C GLY A 20 10.13 -4.21 11.06
N THR A 21 10.51 -3.04 11.58
CA THR A 21 9.80 -1.77 11.32
C THR A 21 9.88 -1.38 9.84
N LEU A 22 8.74 -1.00 9.24
CA LEU A 22 8.69 -0.53 7.84
C LEU A 22 9.04 0.96 7.78
N LEU A 23 10.20 1.27 7.20
CA LEU A 23 10.66 2.64 7.04
C LEU A 23 9.97 3.38 5.91
N GLN A 24 9.80 2.69 4.79
CA GLN A 24 9.29 3.28 3.57
C GLN A 24 8.60 2.21 2.75
N VAL A 25 7.48 2.56 2.13
CA VAL A 25 6.83 1.66 1.17
C VAL A 25 7.33 1.96 -0.23
N THR A 26 7.82 0.94 -0.91
CA THR A 26 8.36 1.04 -2.28
C THR A 26 7.43 0.44 -3.31
N ARG A 27 6.53 -0.47 -2.90
CA ARG A 27 5.55 -1.08 -3.79
C ARG A 27 4.34 -1.60 -3.02
N ILE A 28 3.16 -1.41 -3.58
CA ILE A 28 1.91 -2.05 -3.13
C ILE A 28 1.20 -2.60 -4.36
N ASP A 29 0.97 -3.91 -4.42
CA ASP A 29 0.03 -4.47 -5.40
C ASP A 29 -1.37 -4.46 -4.76
N CYS A 30 -2.32 -3.79 -5.40
CA CYS A 30 -3.67 -3.64 -4.86
C CYS A 30 -4.75 -3.64 -5.95
N SER A 31 -5.98 -3.87 -5.54
CA SER A 31 -7.17 -3.73 -6.37
C SER A 31 -8.01 -2.56 -5.89
N CYS A 32 -8.47 -1.72 -6.81
CA CYS A 32 -9.38 -0.64 -6.47
C CYS A 32 -10.81 -1.18 -6.29
N ILE A 33 -11.44 -0.92 -5.15
CA ILE A 33 -12.82 -1.37 -4.90
C ILE A 33 -13.81 -0.65 -5.82
N LYS A 34 -13.51 0.59 -6.21
CA LYS A 34 -14.40 1.44 -7.00
C LYS A 34 -14.53 1.01 -8.47
N CYS A 35 -13.45 0.56 -9.09
CA CYS A 35 -13.42 0.17 -10.51
C CYS A 35 -12.96 -1.27 -10.75
N SER A 36 -12.71 -2.04 -9.69
CA SER A 36 -12.18 -3.41 -9.72
C SER A 36 -10.84 -3.56 -10.45
N TRP A 37 -10.15 -2.45 -10.73
CA TRP A 37 -8.88 -2.47 -11.43
C TRP A 37 -7.75 -2.88 -10.49
N GLN A 38 -7.02 -3.92 -10.87
CA GLN A 38 -5.81 -4.34 -10.20
C GLN A 38 -4.61 -3.59 -10.77
N PHE A 39 -3.82 -2.98 -9.90
CA PHE A 39 -2.65 -2.22 -10.29
C PHE A 39 -1.54 -2.33 -9.26
N ARG A 40 -0.34 -1.99 -9.73
CA ARG A 40 0.85 -1.89 -8.92
C ARG A 40 1.13 -0.42 -8.64
N ALA A 41 1.01 -0.04 -7.38
CA ALA A 41 1.32 1.28 -6.90
C ALA A 41 2.82 1.35 -6.53
N ILE A 42 3.56 2.27 -7.14
CA ILE A 42 4.98 2.55 -6.87
C ILE A 42 5.17 4.07 -6.67
N PRO A 43 6.24 4.52 -5.99
CA PRO A 43 6.49 5.94 -5.78
C PRO A 43 6.35 6.75 -7.07
N ASN A 44 5.59 7.84 -7.02
CA ASN A 44 5.24 8.70 -8.16
C ASN A 44 4.29 8.07 -9.20
N HIS A 45 3.81 6.84 -8.99
CA HIS A 45 2.82 6.19 -9.85
C HIS A 45 1.81 5.41 -9.01
N GLY A 46 0.83 6.14 -8.49
CA GLY A 46 -0.24 5.58 -7.65
C GLY A 46 0.15 5.31 -6.20
N LEU A 47 1.39 5.56 -5.80
CA LEU A 47 1.86 5.56 -4.41
C LEU A 47 2.63 6.84 -4.11
N VAL A 48 2.31 7.47 -2.99
CA VAL A 48 3.07 8.57 -2.40
C VAL A 48 3.37 8.20 -0.95
N ASP A 49 4.66 8.07 -0.64
CA ASP A 49 5.11 7.89 0.74
C ASP A 49 5.03 9.23 1.48
N LEU A 50 4.40 9.22 2.65
CA LEU A 50 4.21 10.39 3.51
C LEU A 50 4.82 10.11 4.88
N ASP A 51 5.15 11.16 5.63
CA ASP A 51 5.65 10.98 6.99
C ASP A 51 4.56 10.34 7.87
N GLY A 52 4.76 9.07 8.24
CA GLY A 52 3.82 8.27 9.02
C GLY A 52 2.66 7.61 8.24
N ALA A 53 2.56 7.78 6.92
CA ALA A 53 1.49 7.19 6.10
C ALA A 53 1.94 6.94 4.65
N ALA A 54 1.12 6.26 3.85
CA ALA A 54 1.26 6.24 2.40
C ALA A 54 -0.09 6.54 1.75
N ALA A 55 -0.09 7.39 0.73
CA ALA A 55 -1.27 7.64 -0.08
C ALA A 55 -1.25 6.73 -1.31
N LEU A 56 -2.31 5.96 -1.46
CA LEU A 56 -2.61 5.16 -2.65
C LEU A 56 -3.55 5.93 -3.55
N SER A 57 -3.32 5.85 -4.86
CA SER A 57 -4.16 6.44 -5.89
C SER A 57 -4.31 5.48 -7.06
N CYS A 58 -5.57 5.19 -7.44
CA CYS A 58 -5.88 4.38 -8.59
C CYS A 58 -5.60 5.18 -9.87
N PRO A 59 -4.68 4.72 -10.75
CA PRO A 59 -4.36 5.41 -11.99
C PRO A 59 -5.53 5.40 -12.98
N THR A 60 -6.50 4.50 -12.82
CA THR A 60 -7.62 4.31 -13.76
C THR A 60 -8.82 5.21 -13.46
N CYS A 61 -9.23 5.31 -12.19
CA CYS A 61 -10.46 6.02 -11.81
C CYS A 61 -10.23 7.21 -10.86
N GLY A 62 -8.97 7.49 -10.50
CA GLY A 62 -8.60 8.60 -9.59
C GLY A 62 -9.02 8.39 -8.13
N ASN A 63 -9.52 7.20 -7.77
CA ASN A 63 -9.81 6.88 -6.38
C ASN A 63 -8.53 6.97 -5.56
N HIS A 64 -8.56 7.51 -4.34
CA HIS A 64 -7.37 7.66 -3.52
C HIS A 64 -7.68 7.45 -2.05
N GLN A 65 -6.69 6.98 -1.30
CA GLN A 65 -6.78 6.75 0.14
C GLN A 65 -5.42 6.86 0.79
N SER A 66 -5.35 7.55 1.93
CA SER A 66 -4.22 7.48 2.85
C SER A 66 -4.32 6.26 3.78
N VAL A 67 -3.21 5.53 3.92
CA VAL A 67 -3.08 4.37 4.79
C VAL A 67 -1.94 4.63 5.77
N SER A 68 -2.19 4.49 7.07
CA SER A 68 -1.16 4.71 8.09
C SER A 68 -0.02 3.69 7.98
N ARG A 69 1.21 4.10 8.31
CA ARG A 69 2.40 3.22 8.29
C ARG A 69 2.19 1.94 9.10
N ALA A 70 1.62 2.06 10.30
CA ALA A 70 1.32 0.93 11.18
C ALA A 70 0.42 -0.14 10.52
N ARG A 71 -0.53 0.29 9.67
CA ARG A 71 -1.40 -0.63 8.92
C ARG A 71 -0.63 -1.31 7.79
N LEU A 72 0.23 -0.59 7.08
CA LEU A 72 1.10 -1.15 6.04
C LEU A 72 2.12 -2.13 6.64
N GLU A 73 2.65 -1.83 7.83
CA GLU A 73 3.53 -2.72 8.60
C GLU A 73 2.86 -4.04 8.98
N GLU A 74 1.62 -3.99 9.45
CA GLU A 74 0.80 -5.17 9.72
C GLU A 74 0.61 -6.01 8.44
N LEU A 75 0.38 -5.34 7.30
CA LEU A 75 0.19 -6.01 6.02
C LEU A 75 1.49 -6.64 5.48
N ASN A 76 2.63 -5.96 5.67
CA ASN A 76 3.95 -6.41 5.25
C ASN A 76 4.46 -7.60 6.07
N ARG A 77 4.32 -7.56 7.41
CA ARG A 77 4.78 -8.64 8.30
C ARG A 77 4.11 -9.98 8.00
N ARG A 78 2.81 -9.97 7.72
CA ARG A 78 2.05 -11.20 7.41
C ARG A 78 2.22 -11.70 5.97
N ASN A 79 3.19 -11.18 5.21
CA ASN A 79 3.62 -11.75 3.93
C ASN A 79 4.89 -12.62 4.08
N ASP A 80 5.55 -12.54 5.25
CA ASP A 80 6.78 -13.29 5.59
C ASP A 80 6.49 -14.58 6.40
N GLU A 81 5.21 -14.84 6.70
CA GLU A 81 4.69 -16.07 7.33
C GLU A 81 4.06 -17.01 6.28
#